data_AF-A0A7H8NCR2-F1
#
_entry.id   AF-A0A7H8NCR2-F1
#
_cell.length_a   1.000
_cell.length_b   1.000
_cell.length_c   1.000
_cell.angle_alpha   90.00
_cell.angle_beta   90.00
_cell.angle_gamma   90.00
#
_symmetry.space_group_name_H-M   'P 1'
#
loop_
_entity.id
_entity.type
_entity.pdbx_description
1 polymer ?
#
loop_
_entity_poly.entity_id
_entity_poly.type
_entity_poly.pdbx_seq_one_letter_code
_entity_poly.pdbx_strand_id
1 'polypeptide(L)'
;MTYVIAEPCVDLKDKACIEECPVDCIYEGSRSLYIHPDECVDCGACEPVCPVEAIFYEDDTPEEWKDYYKANVEFFDELGSPGGASKLGLIERDHPFIAALPPQSHDE
;
A
#
# COMPACT_ATOMS: atom_id res chain seq x y z
N MET A 1 -0.97 2.73 -14.80
CA MET A 1 0.26 2.28 -14.13
C MET A 1 0.19 2.79 -12.71
N THR A 2 0.79 2.05 -11.77
CA THR A 2 0.77 2.43 -10.36
C THR A 2 1.98 1.86 -9.66
N TYR A 3 2.25 2.38 -8.46
CA TYR A 3 3.06 1.71 -7.46
C TYR A 3 2.21 0.73 -6.63
N VAL A 4 2.86 -0.27 -6.07
CA VAL A 4 2.28 -1.38 -5.30
C VAL A 4 3.02 -1.51 -3.98
N ILE A 5 2.28 -1.64 -2.87
CA ILE A 5 2.84 -1.97 -1.56
C ILE A 5 2.75 -3.49 -1.33
N ALA A 6 3.90 -4.11 -1.05
CA ALA A 6 4.11 -5.54 -0.92
C ALA A 6 4.20 -6.02 0.55
N GLU A 7 4.58 -7.29 0.74
CA GLU A 7 4.60 -7.99 2.03
C GLU A 7 5.34 -7.28 3.16
N PRO A 8 6.51 -6.62 2.95
CA PRO A 8 7.25 -6.01 4.05
C PRO A 8 6.50 -4.86 4.76
N CYS A 9 5.40 -4.35 4.19
CA CYS A 9 4.57 -3.36 4.88
C CYS A 9 3.64 -3.97 5.95
N VAL A 10 3.28 -5.25 5.80
CA VAL A 10 2.29 -5.93 6.64
C VAL A 10 2.78 -5.99 8.07
N ASP A 11 1.97 -5.53 9.03
CA ASP A 11 2.27 -5.40 10.47
C ASP A 11 3.35 -4.38 10.87
N LEU A 12 3.99 -3.72 9.91
CA LEU A 12 4.94 -2.64 10.21
C LEU A 12 4.28 -1.27 10.11
N LYS A 13 3.72 -0.96 8.93
CA LYS A 13 3.08 0.32 8.61
C LYS A 13 3.89 1.53 9.10
N ASP A 14 5.10 1.70 8.59
CA ASP A 14 6.02 2.80 8.94
C ASP A 14 5.47 4.20 8.59
N LYS A 15 4.70 4.30 7.49
CA LYS A 15 4.00 5.52 7.01
C LYS A 15 4.86 6.65 6.44
N ALA A 16 6.20 6.55 6.39
CA ALA A 16 7.03 7.58 5.72
C ALA A 16 6.57 7.88 4.28
N CYS A 17 6.08 6.86 3.56
CA CYS A 17 5.58 7.01 2.20
C CYS A 17 4.35 7.93 2.07
N ILE A 18 3.52 8.08 3.11
CA ILE A 18 2.33 8.94 3.06
C ILE A 18 2.74 10.41 2.94
N GLU A 19 3.79 10.83 3.66
CA GLU A 19 4.23 12.23 3.67
C GLU A 19 4.78 12.69 2.31
N GLU A 20 5.30 11.75 1.52
CA GLU A 20 5.92 12.03 0.22
C GLU A 20 4.95 11.89 -0.96
N CYS A 21 3.73 11.37 -0.75
CA CYS A 21 2.77 11.20 -1.84
C CYS A 21 2.07 12.54 -2.20
N PRO A 22 2.34 13.14 -3.37
CA PRO A 22 1.83 14.48 -3.71
C PRO A 22 0.33 14.53 -3.95
N VAL A 23 -0.30 13.37 -4.14
CA VAL A 23 -1.73 13.21 -4.43
C VAL A 23 -2.49 12.50 -3.29
N ASP A 24 -1.83 12.25 -2.15
CA ASP A 24 -2.46 11.65 -0.95
C ASP A 24 -3.16 10.31 -1.25
N CYS A 25 -2.60 9.48 -2.14
CA CYS A 25 -3.23 8.25 -2.63
C CYS A 25 -2.81 6.96 -1.90
N ILE A 26 -2.19 7.08 -0.71
CA ILE A 26 -1.74 5.95 0.10
C ILE A 26 -2.64 5.82 1.33
N TYR A 27 -3.48 4.79 1.34
CA TYR A 27 -4.53 4.58 2.32
C TYR A 27 -4.10 3.55 3.37
N GLU A 28 -4.60 3.75 4.59
CA GLU A 28 -4.24 2.92 5.74
C GLU A 28 -5.33 1.88 6.03
N GLY A 29 -5.01 0.59 5.82
CA GLY A 29 -5.80 -0.53 6.33
C GLY A 29 -5.32 -0.98 7.71
N SER A 30 -5.90 -2.04 8.28
CA SER A 30 -5.53 -2.49 9.63
C SER A 30 -4.11 -3.07 9.68
N ARG A 31 -3.72 -3.87 8.68
CA ARG A 31 -2.46 -4.62 8.65
C ARG A 31 -1.44 -4.03 7.68
N SER A 32 -1.86 -3.38 6.59
CA SER A 32 -0.96 -2.81 5.57
C SER A 32 -1.39 -1.41 5.14
N LEU A 33 -0.51 -0.73 4.40
CA LEU A 33 -0.84 0.41 3.56
C LEU A 33 -1.19 -0.06 2.14
N TYR A 34 -1.98 0.73 1.42
CA TYR A 34 -2.46 0.42 0.06
C TYR A 34 -2.38 1.66 -0.83
N ILE A 35 -1.82 1.53 -2.03
CA ILE A 35 -1.78 2.61 -3.04
C ILE A 35 -3.00 2.48 -3.95
N HIS A 36 -3.76 3.57 -4.09
CA HIS A 36 -4.91 3.58 -4.99
C HIS A 36 -4.45 3.64 -6.46
N PRO A 37 -4.80 2.66 -7.30
CA PRO A 37 -4.24 2.52 -8.65
C PRO A 37 -4.63 3.67 -9.59
N ASP A 38 -5.88 4.16 -9.50
CA ASP A 38 -6.35 5.25 -10.38
C ASP A 38 -5.99 6.66 -9.88
N GLU A 39 -5.54 6.79 -8.63
CA GLU A 39 -5.12 8.08 -8.06
C GLU A 39 -3.61 8.26 -8.12
N CYS A 40 -2.85 7.15 -8.14
CA CYS A 40 -1.42 7.17 -8.33
C CYS A 40 -1.08 7.83 -9.67
N VAL A 41 -0.08 8.71 -9.66
CA VAL A 41 0.41 9.44 -10.85
C VAL A 41 1.86 9.09 -11.18
N ASP A 42 2.33 7.92 -10.72
CA ASP A 42 3.66 7.38 -11.00
C ASP A 42 4.82 8.34 -10.69
N CYS A 43 4.68 9.15 -9.64
CA CYS A 43 5.71 10.12 -9.27
C CYS A 43 6.97 9.52 -8.64
N GLY A 44 6.87 8.30 -8.08
CA GLY A 44 7.98 7.56 -7.47
C GLY A 44 8.53 8.09 -6.14
N ALA A 45 7.94 9.14 -5.55
CA ALA A 45 8.46 9.72 -4.31
C ALA A 45 8.33 8.80 -3.07
N CYS A 46 7.34 7.91 -3.08
CA CYS A 46 7.06 7.01 -1.96
C CYS A 46 8.03 5.81 -1.84
N GLU A 47 8.57 5.33 -2.97
CA GLU A 47 9.46 4.17 -3.03
C GLU A 47 10.76 4.33 -2.21
N PRO A 48 11.59 5.36 -2.44
CA PRO A 48 12.90 5.46 -1.80
C PRO A 48 12.85 5.79 -0.30
N VAL A 49 11.68 6.15 0.24
CA VAL A 49 11.51 6.49 1.66
C VAL A 49 11.00 5.32 2.49
N CYS A 50 10.59 4.21 1.87
CA CYS A 50 10.17 3.03 2.61
C CYS A 50 11.39 2.32 3.21
N PRO A 51 11.53 2.23 4.55
CA PRO A 51 12.75 1.71 5.19
C PRO A 51 12.95 0.20 4.99
N VAL A 52 11.90 -0.52 4.60
CA VAL A 52 11.88 -1.97 4.38
C VAL A 52 11.65 -2.32 2.91
N GLU A 53 11.82 -1.36 2.01
CA GLU A 53 11.73 -1.56 0.55
C GLU A 53 10.43 -2.27 0.13
N ALA A 54 9.30 -1.91 0.75
CA ALA A 54 8.00 -2.57 0.50
C ALA A 54 7.28 -2.07 -0.76
N ILE A 55 7.80 -1.05 -1.45
CA ILE A 55 7.06 -0.32 -2.49
C ILE A 55 7.76 -0.52 -3.82
N PHE A 56 7.02 -0.99 -4.81
CA PHE A 56 7.54 -1.30 -6.14
C PHE A 56 6.67 -0.63 -7.21
N TYR A 57 7.27 -0.25 -8.33
CA TYR A 57 6.49 -0.04 -9.54
C TYR A 57 5.87 -1.37 -9.98
N GLU A 58 4.64 -1.37 -10.52
CA GLU A 58 3.90 -2.62 -10.78
C GLU A 58 4.67 -3.63 -11.64
N ASP A 59 5.42 -3.15 -12.64
CA ASP A 59 6.22 -4.00 -13.53
C ASP A 59 7.50 -4.54 -12.86
N ASP A 60 7.96 -3.89 -11.79
CA ASP A 60 9.18 -4.23 -11.04
C ASP A 60 8.89 -5.04 -9.76
N THR A 61 7.61 -5.34 -9.49
CA THR A 61 7.21 -6.11 -8.31
C THR A 61 7.77 -7.54 -8.39
N PRO A 62 8.49 -8.03 -7.36
CA PRO A 62 9.00 -9.41 -7.31
C PRO A 62 7.92 -10.46 -7.55
N GLU A 63 8.28 -11.57 -8.21
CA GLU A 63 7.34 -12.63 -8.60
C GLU A 63 6.54 -13.17 -7.40
N GLU A 64 7.21 -13.35 -6.27
CA GLU A 64 6.61 -13.82 -5.01
C GLU A 64 5.55 -12.87 -4.43
N TRP A 65 5.55 -11.60 -4.83
CA TRP A 65 4.63 -10.56 -4.35
C TRP A 65 3.68 -10.04 -5.42
N LYS A 66 3.57 -10.69 -6.58
CA LYS A 66 2.65 -10.23 -7.64
C LYS A 66 1.18 -10.13 -7.22
N ASP A 67 0.75 -10.99 -6.29
CA ASP A 67 -0.63 -10.95 -5.77
C ASP A 67 -0.92 -9.69 -4.93
N TYR A 68 0.10 -8.93 -4.53
CA TYR A 68 -0.09 -7.65 -3.83
C TYR A 68 -0.64 -6.57 -4.74
N TYR A 69 -0.43 -6.62 -6.06
CA TYR A 69 -1.09 -5.72 -6.99
C TYR A 69 -2.61 -5.81 -6.82
N LYS A 70 -3.13 -7.04 -6.86
CA LYS A 70 -4.55 -7.32 -6.66
C LYS A 70 -5.03 -6.83 -5.29
N ALA A 71 -4.26 -7.05 -4.23
CA ALA A 71 -4.60 -6.57 -2.90
C ALA A 71 -4.68 -5.03 -2.80
N ASN A 72 -3.78 -4.31 -3.49
CA ASN A 72 -3.82 -2.85 -3.58
C ASN A 72 -5.06 -2.36 -4.33
N VAL A 73 -5.38 -2.97 -5.48
CA VAL A 73 -6.54 -2.59 -6.29
C VAL A 73 -7.86 -2.90 -5.57
N GLU A 74 -8.06 -4.16 -5.17
CA GLU A 74 -9.34 -4.64 -4.61
C GLU A 74 -9.60 -4.12 -3.19
N PHE A 75 -8.58 -3.54 -2.52
CA PHE A 75 -8.81 -2.79 -1.30
C PHE A 75 -9.81 -1.63 -1.53
N PHE A 76 -9.93 -1.09 -2.74
CA PHE A 76 -10.78 0.06 -3.03
C PHE A 76 -12.16 -0.28 -3.60
N ASP A 77 -12.50 -1.56 -3.81
CA ASP A 77 -13.76 -1.99 -4.46
C ASP A 77 -15.02 -1.36 -3.85
N GLU A 78 -15.05 -1.22 -2.52
CA GLU A 78 -16.17 -0.59 -1.79
C GLU A 78 -16.00 0.92 -1.57
N LEU A 79 -14.77 1.44 -1.67
CA LEU A 79 -14.47 2.87 -1.44
C LEU A 79 -14.55 3.70 -2.72
N GLY A 80 -14.37 3.08 -3.89
CA GLY A 80 -14.10 3.78 -5.13
C GLY A 80 -12.80 4.59 -5.03
N SER A 81 -12.80 5.80 -5.60
CA SER A 81 -11.69 6.76 -5.55
C SER A 81 -12.06 7.97 -4.65
N PRO A 82 -11.64 7.97 -3.37
CA PRO A 82 -11.95 9.04 -2.42
C PRO A 82 -11.24 10.38 -2.72
N GLY A 83 -10.16 10.35 -3.49
CA GLY A 83 -9.33 11.52 -3.82
C GLY A 83 -8.64 12.11 -2.60
N GLY A 84 -8.01 11.25 -1.78
CA GLY A 84 -7.17 11.64 -0.64
C GLY A 84 -7.41 10.81 0.62
N ALA A 85 -6.38 10.08 1.06
CA ALA A 85 -6.36 9.23 2.24
C ALA A 85 -6.53 9.99 3.55
N SER A 86 -6.02 11.22 3.63
CA SER A 86 -6.07 12.05 4.85
C SER A 86 -7.50 12.32 5.34
N LYS A 87 -8.51 12.19 4.48
CA LYS A 87 -9.94 12.36 4.84
C LYS A 87 -10.55 11.12 5.51
N LEU A 88 -9.98 9.94 5.27
CA LEU A 88 -10.50 8.67 5.76
C LEU A 88 -9.79 8.18 7.01
N GLY A 89 -8.47 8.46 7.12
CA GLY A 89 -7.65 7.92 8.21
C GLY A 89 -7.55 6.40 8.14
N LEU A 90 -7.54 5.74 9.31
CA LEU A 90 -7.50 4.28 9.41
C LEU A 90 -8.84 3.68 8.96
N ILE A 91 -8.77 2.80 7.98
CA ILE A 91 -9.89 1.97 7.53
C ILE A 91 -9.73 0.61 8.21
N GLU A 92 -10.66 0.25 9.10
CA GLU A 92 -10.59 -0.98 9.93
C GLU A 92 -10.89 -2.26 9.13
N ARG A 93 -10.22 -2.43 7.99
CA ARG A 93 -10.24 -3.63 7.15
C ARG A 93 -8.95 -3.73 6.35
N ASP A 94 -8.77 -4.90 5.74
CA ASP A 94 -7.71 -5.18 4.78
C ASP A 94 -8.32 -6.01 3.64
N HIS A 95 -7.58 -6.11 2.54
CA HIS A 95 -7.92 -7.08 1.51
C HIS A 95 -7.87 -8.52 2.09
N PRO A 96 -8.78 -9.46 1.73
CA PRO A 96 -8.86 -10.78 2.36
C PRO A 96 -7.56 -11.59 2.35
N PHE A 97 -6.73 -11.44 1.31
CA PHE A 97 -5.41 -12.06 1.24
C PHE A 97 -4.50 -11.58 2.38
N ILE A 98 -4.43 -10.26 2.64
CA ILE A 98 -3.61 -9.67 3.69
C ILE A 98 -4.16 -10.02 5.08
N ALA A 99 -5.48 -9.97 5.25
CA ALA A 99 -6.14 -10.31 6.50
C ALA A 99 -5.88 -11.77 6.95
N ALA A 100 -5.68 -12.68 5.98
CA ALA A 100 -5.43 -14.10 6.22
C ALA A 100 -3.96 -14.43 6.51
N LEU A 101 -3.02 -13.49 6.34
CA LEU A 101 -1.60 -13.73 6.59
C LEU A 101 -1.35 -13.98 8.09
N PRO A 102 -0.41 -14.89 8.43
CA PRO A 102 0.10 -14.97 9.79
C PRO A 102 0.69 -13.61 10.21
N PRO A 103 0.79 -13.33 11.52
CA PRO A 103 1.50 -12.14 12.01
C PRO A 103 2.92 -12.10 11.45
N GLN A 104 3.31 -10.97 10.88
CA GLN A 104 4.65 -10.72 10.36
C GLN A 104 5.50 -10.06 11.44
N SER A 105 6.77 -10.45 11.51
CA SER A 105 7.75 -9.86 12.42
C SER A 105 8.75 -9.03 11.63
N HIS A 106 9.08 -7.86 12.15
CA HIS A 106 10.10 -6.97 11.60
C HIS A 106 11.23 -6.91 12.61
N ASP A 107 12.41 -7.40 12.23
CA ASP A 107 13.59 -7.36 13.09
C ASP A 107 14.08 -5.89 13.19
N GLU A 108 14.38 -5.44 14.41
CA GLU A 108 14.91 -4.09 14.72
C GLU A 108 16.35 -3.87 14.24
#